data_AF-A0A1F4V4Z2-F1
#
_entry.id   AF-A0A1F4V4Z2-F1
#
_cell.length_a   1.000
_cell.length_b   1.000
_cell.length_c   1.000
_cell.angle_alpha   90.00
_cell.angle_beta   90.00
_cell.angle_gamma   90.00
#
_symmetry.space_group_name_H-M   'P 1'
#
loop_
_entity.id
_entity.type
_entity.pdbx_description
1 polymer ?
#
loop_
_entity_poly.entity_id
_entity_poly.type
_entity_poly.pdbx_seq_one_letter_code
_entity_poly.pdbx_strand_id
1 'polypeptide(L)'
;MLNDTDNLKTQLLERVLNSPCPEILGEYASFQDLLDRAVDNEVDRKLSDPAGKYHKAIANPQIAEYYMEELTRHKKPVDEEEYFNSVVSNDEFGGNYKQFVRYKNGLMPKAEAVAFGKYFREAAIKYESDLRKGITPADMELYLREKLSTRVEEDFSRAVGGFCDEAQDLFEDDEKACKYVKARSIVLLTGIVISGKKLQKFKDALYLSIAEDCPILFFLPQCLRYYYDENGEQQVIEDLSDFRYSSMTGRFEVKIASKVLEEEEKNVFFPSALNQIGIPVKVVVPIMDHELLRPEEMNTKNNHEKIVRYTAGMAGYYRNIGSSLKMDIEVVSSINVFGIPSEQPEFREITNAVKTRDGAGFGVTNKTFMHAVDAEHERNNGDEEKEDNERNRYYRSREFAYLCRLYDVGEGFAHAVKMAELGDRNGFAGTLVKLPKGAEFDARIFNLSGNLIVFQ
;
A
#
# COMPACT_ATOMS: atom_id res chain seq x y z
N MET A 1 -8.87 3.83 -14.08
CA MET A 1 -9.36 2.50 -13.64
C MET A 1 -8.28 1.81 -12.79
N LEU A 2 -8.24 2.12 -11.49
CA LEU A 2 -7.41 1.45 -10.47
C LEU A 2 -8.14 0.26 -9.81
N ASN A 3 -9.45 0.13 -10.05
CA ASN A 3 -10.34 -0.75 -9.28
C ASN A 3 -10.11 -2.26 -9.49
N ASP A 4 -9.57 -2.73 -10.62
CA ASP A 4 -9.58 -4.17 -10.91
C ASP A 4 -8.40 -4.93 -10.29
N THR A 5 -7.21 -4.32 -10.19
CA THR A 5 -6.09 -4.91 -9.43
C THR A 5 -6.37 -4.87 -7.94
N ASP A 6 -6.96 -3.78 -7.46
CA ASP A 6 -7.37 -3.68 -6.06
C ASP A 6 -8.52 -4.65 -5.74
N ASN A 7 -9.44 -4.89 -6.69
CA ASN A 7 -10.43 -5.96 -6.58
C ASN A 7 -9.79 -7.35 -6.52
N LEU A 8 -8.84 -7.67 -7.41
CA LEU A 8 -8.16 -8.97 -7.39
C LEU A 8 -7.40 -9.19 -6.08
N LYS A 9 -6.69 -8.18 -5.58
CA LYS A 9 -6.05 -8.24 -4.26
C LYS A 9 -7.05 -8.44 -3.14
N THR A 10 -8.19 -7.76 -3.20
CA THR A 10 -9.25 -7.91 -2.21
C THR A 10 -9.79 -9.34 -2.24
N GLN A 11 -10.03 -9.92 -3.42
CA GLN A 11 -10.44 -11.32 -3.57
C GLN A 11 -9.38 -12.30 -3.04
N LEU A 12 -8.10 -12.09 -3.39
CA LEU A 12 -7.00 -12.90 -2.86
C LEU A 12 -6.88 -12.78 -1.33
N LEU A 13 -7.10 -11.58 -0.79
CA LEU A 13 -7.05 -11.32 0.65
C LEU A 13 -8.21 -12.01 1.37
N GLU A 14 -9.43 -11.93 0.83
CA GLU A 14 -10.58 -12.68 1.32
C GLU A 14 -10.34 -14.19 1.28
N ARG A 15 -9.70 -14.71 0.23
CA ARG A 15 -9.26 -16.12 0.17
C ARG A 15 -8.29 -16.41 1.30
N VAL A 16 -7.23 -15.61 1.49
CA VAL A 16 -6.24 -15.82 2.56
C VAL A 16 -6.88 -15.83 3.95
N LEU A 17 -7.82 -14.93 4.20
CA LEU A 17 -8.50 -14.80 5.49
C LEU A 17 -9.44 -15.98 5.78
N ASN A 18 -10.17 -16.47 4.77
CA ASN A 18 -11.23 -17.46 4.97
C ASN A 18 -10.82 -18.92 4.66
N SER A 19 -9.77 -19.12 3.88
CA SER A 19 -9.40 -20.43 3.35
C SER A 19 -8.58 -21.26 4.36
N PRO A 20 -8.78 -22.59 4.44
CA PRO A 20 -7.82 -23.48 5.06
C PRO A 20 -6.47 -23.39 4.30
N CYS A 21 -5.37 -23.43 5.04
CA CYS A 21 -4.01 -23.24 4.52
C CYS A 21 -3.67 -24.00 3.20
N PRO A 22 -4.12 -25.27 2.98
CA PRO A 22 -3.85 -26.00 1.73
C PRO A 22 -4.42 -25.36 0.45
N GLU A 23 -5.50 -24.59 0.56
CA GLU A 23 -6.16 -23.95 -0.60
C GLU A 23 -5.48 -22.63 -1.01
N ILE A 24 -4.88 -21.90 -0.06
CA ILE A 24 -3.99 -20.74 -0.35
C ILE A 24 -2.74 -21.22 -1.11
N LEU A 25 -2.37 -22.47 -0.87
CA LEU A 25 -1.26 -23.20 -1.47
C LEU A 25 -1.64 -23.91 -2.79
N GLY A 26 -2.88 -23.72 -3.25
CA GLY A 26 -3.41 -24.36 -4.46
C GLY A 26 -4.06 -25.70 -4.13
N GLU A 27 -5.33 -25.83 -4.49
CA GLU A 27 -6.02 -27.12 -4.45
C GLU A 27 -5.17 -28.16 -5.22
N TYR A 28 -4.75 -29.23 -4.54
CA TYR A 28 -3.97 -30.37 -5.06
C TYR A 28 -2.43 -30.25 -5.13
N ALA A 29 -1.77 -29.34 -4.40
CA ALA A 29 -0.32 -29.40 -4.21
C ALA A 29 0.03 -29.76 -2.76
N SER A 30 0.88 -30.77 -2.54
CA SER A 30 1.49 -31.00 -1.23
C SER A 30 2.48 -29.89 -0.90
N PHE A 31 2.85 -29.75 0.38
CA PHE A 31 3.99 -28.96 0.88
C PHE A 31 5.14 -28.91 -0.14
N GLN A 32 5.55 -30.12 -0.49
CA GLN A 32 6.69 -30.44 -1.32
C GLN A 32 6.52 -30.05 -2.80
N ASP A 33 5.29 -30.07 -3.34
CA ASP A 33 5.03 -29.77 -4.75
C ASP A 33 5.14 -28.28 -5.09
N LEU A 34 5.09 -27.42 -4.06
CA LEU A 34 5.25 -25.97 -4.18
C LEU A 34 6.72 -25.55 -4.05
N LEU A 35 7.45 -26.22 -3.17
CA LEU A 35 8.91 -26.14 -3.03
C LEU A 35 9.63 -26.41 -4.37
N ASP A 36 9.20 -27.45 -5.10
CA ASP A 36 9.85 -27.86 -6.35
C ASP A 36 9.61 -26.89 -7.53
N ARG A 37 8.65 -25.94 -7.42
CA ARG A 37 8.35 -24.94 -8.46
C ARG A 37 9.03 -23.58 -8.25
N ALA A 38 9.71 -23.38 -7.12
CA ALA A 38 10.30 -22.11 -6.75
C ALA A 38 11.82 -22.09 -6.97
N VAL A 39 12.25 -21.92 -8.23
CA VAL A 39 13.66 -21.60 -8.55
C VAL A 39 13.70 -20.27 -9.31
N ASP A 40 13.83 -19.17 -8.56
CA ASP A 40 14.90 -18.17 -8.72
C ASP A 40 14.64 -16.90 -7.88
N ASN A 41 15.67 -16.59 -7.08
CA ASN A 41 16.03 -15.49 -6.17
C ASN A 41 15.17 -14.20 -5.96
N GLU A 42 15.24 -13.80 -4.68
CA GLU A 42 15.25 -12.47 -4.04
C GLU A 42 14.36 -11.33 -4.54
N VAL A 43 13.49 -10.91 -3.60
CA VAL A 43 12.86 -9.60 -3.40
C VAL A 43 13.24 -8.52 -4.42
N ASP A 44 12.39 -8.36 -5.44
CA ASP A 44 12.09 -7.04 -5.96
C ASP A 44 10.61 -6.91 -6.30
N ARG A 45 10.00 -5.83 -5.81
CA ARG A 45 8.55 -5.62 -5.74
C ARG A 45 7.86 -5.77 -7.10
N LYS A 46 6.63 -6.32 -7.14
CA LYS A 46 5.36 -5.56 -7.32
C LYS A 46 4.10 -6.41 -7.53
N LEU A 47 3.14 -6.28 -6.60
CA LEU A 47 1.72 -6.64 -6.82
C LEU A 47 0.90 -5.51 -7.49
N SER A 48 1.48 -4.71 -8.37
CA SER A 48 0.72 -3.70 -9.12
C SER A 48 1.44 -3.36 -10.41
N ASP A 49 0.77 -2.65 -11.31
CA ASP A 49 1.42 -1.94 -12.40
C ASP A 49 2.00 -0.60 -11.87
N PRO A 50 3.22 -0.60 -11.31
CA PRO A 50 3.78 0.54 -10.58
C PRO A 50 4.02 1.79 -11.42
N ALA A 51 3.96 1.63 -12.74
CA ALA A 51 4.42 2.60 -13.71
C ALA A 51 3.29 2.96 -14.67
N GLY A 52 2.11 2.35 -14.51
CA GLY A 52 1.10 2.32 -15.54
C GLY A 52 1.66 1.74 -16.84
N LYS A 53 2.59 0.77 -16.83
CA LYS A 53 3.12 0.10 -18.03
C LYS A 53 2.01 -0.37 -18.97
N TYR A 54 0.89 -0.89 -18.47
CA TYR A 54 -0.23 -1.34 -19.28
C TYR A 54 -1.16 -0.18 -19.71
N HIS A 55 -1.35 0.83 -18.86
CA HIS A 55 -2.05 2.07 -19.27
C HIS A 55 -1.25 2.91 -20.29
N LYS A 56 0.07 2.97 -20.10
CA LYS A 56 1.06 3.58 -20.99
C LYS A 56 1.33 2.69 -22.21
N ALA A 57 1.04 1.40 -22.17
CA ALA A 57 1.10 0.53 -23.33
C ALA A 57 0.09 0.97 -24.39
N ILE A 58 -1.11 1.39 -23.96
CA ILE A 58 -2.14 1.94 -24.86
C ILE A 58 -1.73 3.33 -25.38
N ALA A 59 -1.08 4.15 -24.55
CA ALA A 59 -0.67 5.51 -24.90
C ALA A 59 0.65 5.60 -25.70
N ASN A 60 1.51 4.58 -25.65
CA ASN A 60 2.77 4.52 -26.38
C ASN A 60 2.63 3.65 -27.64
N PRO A 61 2.74 4.22 -28.85
CA PRO A 61 2.53 3.49 -30.10
C PRO A 61 3.43 2.26 -30.28
N GLN A 62 4.68 2.29 -29.79
CA GLN A 62 5.63 1.18 -29.94
C GLN A 62 5.30 0.01 -29.00
N ILE A 63 4.78 0.31 -27.82
CA ILE A 63 4.39 -0.70 -26.84
C ILE A 63 3.01 -1.28 -27.25
N ALA A 64 2.11 -0.44 -27.75
CA ALA A 64 0.83 -0.87 -28.32
C ALA A 64 1.03 -1.84 -29.49
N GLU A 65 2.00 -1.56 -30.36
CA GLU A 65 2.34 -2.41 -31.49
C GLU A 65 2.77 -3.82 -31.05
N TYR A 66 3.64 -3.90 -30.04
CA TYR A 66 4.08 -5.18 -29.47
C TYR A 66 2.90 -6.02 -28.97
N TYR A 67 1.99 -5.41 -28.19
CA TYR A 67 0.84 -6.13 -27.65
C TYR A 67 -0.23 -6.45 -28.70
N MET A 68 -0.39 -5.61 -29.73
CA MET A 68 -1.25 -5.94 -30.88
C MET A 68 -0.72 -7.15 -31.64
N GLU A 69 0.59 -7.23 -31.90
CA GLU A 69 1.19 -8.42 -32.51
C GLU A 69 1.00 -9.66 -31.64
N GLU A 70 1.19 -9.51 -30.33
CA GLU A 70 1.05 -10.61 -29.39
C GLU A 70 -0.40 -11.12 -29.29
N LEU A 71 -1.38 -10.22 -29.20
CA LEU A 71 -2.81 -10.54 -29.23
C LEU A 71 -3.21 -11.14 -30.57
N THR A 72 -2.66 -10.64 -31.68
CA THR A 72 -2.88 -11.21 -33.02
C THR A 72 -2.44 -12.67 -33.04
N ARG A 73 -1.29 -13.01 -32.42
CA ARG A 73 -0.84 -14.40 -32.30
C ARG A 73 -1.76 -15.25 -31.42
N HIS A 74 -2.29 -14.70 -30.32
CA HIS A 74 -3.23 -15.42 -29.44
C HIS A 74 -4.59 -15.68 -30.10
N LYS A 75 -5.03 -14.81 -31.01
CA LYS A 75 -6.27 -15.02 -31.79
C LYS A 75 -6.10 -16.00 -32.96
N LYS A 76 -4.88 -16.46 -33.28
CA LYS A 76 -4.67 -17.48 -34.31
C LYS A 76 -5.14 -18.85 -33.78
N PRO A 77 -5.76 -19.69 -34.61
CA PRO A 77 -5.99 -21.09 -34.27
C PRO A 77 -4.68 -21.79 -33.89
N VAL A 78 -4.73 -22.60 -32.83
CA VAL A 78 -3.57 -23.38 -32.35
C VAL A 78 -3.39 -24.65 -33.19
N ASP A 79 -4.50 -25.21 -33.70
CA ASP A 79 -4.47 -26.38 -34.58
C ASP A 79 -4.04 -25.99 -36.01
N GLU A 80 -3.16 -26.82 -36.60
CA GLU A 80 -2.57 -26.55 -37.90
C GLU A 80 -3.58 -26.65 -39.06
N GLU A 81 -4.53 -27.58 -38.97
CA GLU A 81 -5.58 -27.76 -39.98
C GLU A 81 -6.60 -26.61 -39.89
N GLU A 82 -6.97 -26.19 -38.69
CA GLU A 82 -7.82 -25.02 -38.46
C GLU A 82 -7.15 -23.71 -38.91
N TYR A 83 -5.86 -23.52 -38.62
CA TYR A 83 -5.11 -22.36 -39.09
C TYR A 83 -5.07 -22.34 -40.62
N PHE A 84 -4.74 -23.47 -41.25
CA PHE A 84 -4.78 -23.58 -42.70
C PHE A 84 -6.16 -23.22 -43.26
N ASN A 85 -7.22 -23.85 -42.75
CA ASN A 85 -8.59 -23.60 -43.21
C ASN A 85 -8.99 -22.13 -43.06
N SER A 86 -8.57 -21.47 -41.98
CA SER A 86 -8.83 -20.04 -41.73
C SER A 86 -8.05 -19.12 -42.67
N VAL A 87 -6.81 -19.48 -43.00
CA VAL A 87 -6.00 -18.74 -43.99
C VAL A 87 -6.61 -18.85 -45.38
N VAL A 88 -7.12 -20.03 -45.74
CA VAL A 88 -7.58 -20.33 -47.09
C VAL A 88 -9.07 -20.04 -47.32
N SER A 89 -9.85 -19.84 -46.27
CA SER A 89 -11.25 -19.40 -46.34
C SER A 89 -11.42 -17.94 -46.79
N ASN A 90 -10.33 -17.17 -46.81
CA ASN A 90 -10.30 -15.84 -47.39
C ASN A 90 -10.15 -15.98 -48.91
N ASP A 91 -11.27 -15.88 -49.62
CA ASP A 91 -11.47 -16.12 -51.06
C ASP A 91 -10.22 -15.95 -51.95
N GLU A 92 -9.99 -16.98 -52.79
CA GLU A 92 -8.97 -17.17 -53.85
C GLU A 92 -7.93 -18.30 -53.61
N PHE A 93 -8.09 -19.15 -52.60
CA PHE A 93 -7.24 -20.33 -52.44
C PHE A 93 -7.88 -21.61 -53.00
N GLY A 94 -7.28 -22.20 -54.04
CA GLY A 94 -7.74 -23.45 -54.67
C GLY A 94 -7.13 -24.75 -54.11
N GLY A 95 -6.32 -24.66 -53.05
CA GLY A 95 -5.66 -25.83 -52.44
C GLY A 95 -6.44 -26.41 -51.26
N ASN A 96 -6.18 -27.68 -50.94
CA ASN A 96 -6.72 -28.34 -49.74
C ASN A 96 -5.61 -28.70 -48.74
N TYR A 97 -6.01 -29.08 -47.52
CA TYR A 97 -5.07 -29.37 -46.43
C TYR A 97 -4.10 -30.50 -46.78
N LYS A 98 -4.53 -31.51 -47.56
CA LYS A 98 -3.64 -32.59 -48.04
C LYS A 98 -2.53 -32.06 -48.96
N GLN A 99 -2.81 -31.05 -49.78
CA GLN A 99 -1.78 -30.38 -50.60
C GLN A 99 -0.81 -29.57 -49.75
N PHE A 100 -1.31 -28.91 -48.70
CA PHE A 100 -0.47 -28.21 -47.72
C PHE A 100 0.48 -29.15 -46.99
N VAL A 101 0.00 -30.30 -46.50
CA VAL A 101 0.83 -31.32 -45.86
C VAL A 101 1.91 -31.85 -46.83
N ARG A 102 1.55 -32.09 -48.10
CA ARG A 102 2.53 -32.50 -49.13
C ARG A 102 3.58 -31.42 -49.41
N TYR A 103 3.17 -30.15 -49.46
CA TYR A 103 4.07 -29.00 -49.63
C TYR A 103 5.05 -28.89 -48.44
N LYS A 104 4.53 -28.90 -47.21
CA LYS A 104 5.30 -28.85 -45.95
C LYS A 104 6.34 -29.97 -45.86
N ASN A 105 5.97 -31.18 -46.27
CA ASN A 105 6.86 -32.36 -46.25
C ASN A 105 7.80 -32.45 -47.46
N GLY A 106 7.82 -31.47 -48.36
CA GLY A 106 8.70 -31.46 -49.54
C GLY A 106 8.34 -32.51 -50.61
N LEU A 107 7.11 -33.03 -50.59
CA LEU A 107 6.61 -34.08 -51.50
C LEU A 107 5.90 -33.51 -52.75
N MET A 108 6.00 -32.20 -52.96
CA MET A 108 5.39 -31.47 -54.05
C MET A 108 6.42 -31.14 -55.14
N PRO A 109 6.12 -31.35 -56.43
CA PRO A 109 7.01 -30.97 -57.54
C PRO A 109 7.42 -29.50 -57.45
N LYS A 110 8.70 -29.20 -57.75
CA LYS A 110 9.30 -27.86 -57.52
C LYS A 110 8.46 -26.71 -58.08
N ALA A 111 7.96 -26.79 -59.31
CA ALA A 111 7.17 -25.73 -59.92
C ALA A 111 5.82 -25.52 -59.21
N GLU A 112 5.16 -26.61 -58.78
CA GLU A 112 3.91 -26.59 -58.02
C GLU A 112 4.14 -26.04 -56.60
N ALA A 113 5.25 -26.43 -55.96
CA ALA A 113 5.64 -25.93 -54.63
C ALA A 113 5.93 -24.43 -54.61
N VAL A 114 6.58 -23.89 -55.65
CA VAL A 114 6.83 -22.44 -55.74
C VAL A 114 5.52 -21.66 -55.89
N ALA A 115 4.61 -22.13 -56.76
CA ALA A 115 3.31 -21.49 -56.92
C ALA A 115 2.51 -21.56 -55.62
N PHE A 116 2.31 -22.77 -55.08
CA PHE A 116 1.56 -23.02 -53.85
C PHE A 116 2.10 -22.20 -52.67
N GLY A 117 3.41 -22.22 -52.45
CA GLY A 117 4.06 -21.48 -51.36
C GLY A 117 3.91 -19.97 -51.48
N LYS A 118 3.95 -19.42 -52.70
CA LYS A 118 3.73 -17.99 -52.93
C LYS A 118 2.30 -17.58 -52.57
N TYR A 119 1.31 -18.30 -53.10
CA TYR A 119 -0.11 -18.01 -52.83
C TYR A 119 -0.47 -18.22 -51.37
N PHE A 120 -0.04 -19.31 -50.75
CA PHE A 120 -0.30 -19.57 -49.33
C PHE A 120 0.30 -18.47 -48.43
N ARG A 121 1.51 -17.99 -48.77
CA ARG A 121 2.14 -16.88 -48.04
C ARG A 121 1.35 -15.58 -48.18
N GLU A 122 0.86 -15.26 -49.39
CA GLU A 122 0.04 -14.06 -49.63
C GLU A 122 -1.30 -14.15 -48.86
N ALA A 123 -1.94 -15.32 -48.88
CA ALA A 123 -3.16 -15.58 -48.11
C ALA A 123 -2.93 -15.46 -46.59
N ALA A 124 -1.82 -16.03 -46.08
CA ALA A 124 -1.46 -15.93 -44.68
C ALA A 124 -1.19 -14.48 -44.25
N ILE A 125 -0.49 -13.69 -45.07
CA ILE A 125 -0.25 -12.27 -44.82
C ILE A 125 -1.58 -11.49 -44.78
N LYS A 126 -2.50 -11.76 -45.71
CA LYS A 126 -3.82 -11.11 -45.75
C LYS A 126 -4.64 -11.47 -44.51
N TYR A 127 -4.73 -12.76 -44.17
CA TYR A 127 -5.40 -13.25 -42.98
C TYR A 127 -4.88 -12.60 -41.70
N GLU A 128 -3.55 -12.53 -41.52
CA GLU A 128 -2.96 -11.89 -40.33
C GLU A 128 -3.19 -10.37 -40.29
N SER A 129 -3.18 -9.71 -41.44
CA SER A 129 -3.52 -8.28 -41.56
C SER A 129 -4.98 -8.02 -41.18
N ASP A 130 -5.90 -8.88 -41.63
CA ASP A 130 -7.33 -8.74 -41.36
C ASP A 130 -7.66 -9.06 -39.89
N LEU A 131 -7.04 -10.11 -39.32
CA LEU A 131 -7.08 -10.40 -37.88
C LEU A 131 -6.66 -9.17 -37.07
N ARG A 132 -5.54 -8.56 -37.46
CA ARG A 132 -4.99 -7.39 -36.77
C ARG A 132 -5.90 -6.18 -36.86
N LYS A 133 -6.50 -5.90 -38.03
CA LYS A 133 -7.50 -4.83 -38.18
C LYS A 133 -8.78 -5.08 -37.38
N GLY A 134 -9.09 -6.35 -37.12
CA GLY A 134 -10.22 -6.78 -36.30
C GLY A 134 -9.99 -6.64 -34.79
N ILE A 135 -8.77 -6.31 -34.34
CA ILE A 135 -8.49 -6.03 -32.92
C ILE A 135 -9.01 -4.65 -32.57
N THR A 136 -10.00 -4.60 -31.67
CA THR A 136 -10.51 -3.35 -31.14
C THR A 136 -9.70 -2.88 -29.92
N PRO A 137 -9.76 -1.58 -29.56
CA PRO A 137 -9.19 -1.12 -28.29
C PRO A 137 -9.73 -1.88 -27.07
N ALA A 138 -11.00 -2.32 -27.11
CA ALA A 138 -11.62 -3.10 -26.05
C ALA A 138 -11.04 -4.52 -25.94
N ASP A 139 -10.78 -5.19 -27.06
CA ASP A 139 -10.05 -6.47 -27.08
C ASP A 139 -8.66 -6.33 -26.46
N MET A 140 -7.98 -5.22 -26.79
CA MET A 140 -6.64 -4.95 -26.30
C MET A 140 -6.64 -4.69 -24.79
N GLU A 141 -7.63 -3.92 -24.31
CA GLU A 141 -7.81 -3.67 -22.88
C GLU A 141 -8.12 -4.95 -22.11
N LEU A 142 -9.01 -5.81 -22.63
CA LEU A 142 -9.35 -7.09 -22.01
C LEU A 142 -8.12 -8.01 -21.92
N TYR A 143 -7.36 -8.14 -23.00
CA TYR A 143 -6.16 -8.96 -23.02
C TYR A 143 -5.08 -8.48 -22.03
N LEU A 144 -4.82 -7.17 -21.99
CA LEU A 144 -3.84 -6.61 -21.04
C LEU A 144 -4.33 -6.78 -19.60
N ARG A 145 -5.64 -6.72 -19.37
CA ARG A 145 -6.27 -6.98 -18.07
C ARG A 145 -6.07 -8.43 -17.64
N GLU A 146 -6.38 -9.40 -18.50
CA GLU A 146 -6.17 -10.83 -18.22
C GLU A 146 -4.70 -11.12 -17.92
N LYS A 147 -3.77 -10.60 -18.73
CA LYS A 147 -2.34 -10.75 -18.47
C LYS A 147 -1.88 -10.17 -17.14
N LEU A 148 -2.41 -9.00 -16.75
CA LEU A 148 -2.08 -8.40 -15.46
C LEU A 148 -2.60 -9.26 -14.31
N SER A 149 -3.82 -9.79 -14.44
CA SER A 149 -4.40 -10.69 -13.43
C SER A 149 -3.58 -11.97 -13.28
N THR A 150 -3.27 -12.67 -14.38
CA THR A 150 -2.44 -13.89 -14.37
C THR A 150 -1.10 -13.62 -13.71
N ARG A 151 -0.44 -12.51 -14.05
CA ARG A 151 0.84 -12.15 -13.44
C ARG A 151 0.73 -11.90 -11.93
N VAL A 152 -0.32 -11.19 -11.48
CA VAL A 152 -0.53 -10.93 -10.06
C VAL A 152 -0.73 -12.24 -9.29
N GLU A 153 -1.45 -13.20 -9.86
CA GLU A 153 -1.64 -14.53 -9.27
C GLU A 153 -0.35 -15.35 -9.26
N GLU A 154 0.44 -15.33 -10.33
CA GLU A 154 1.76 -16.00 -10.40
C GLU A 154 2.75 -15.42 -9.39
N ASP A 155 2.88 -14.09 -9.33
CA ASP A 155 3.78 -13.41 -8.40
C ASP A 155 3.34 -13.63 -6.94
N PHE A 156 2.03 -13.65 -6.67
CA PHE A 156 1.50 -14.02 -5.36
C PHE A 156 1.85 -15.48 -5.01
N SER A 157 1.58 -16.41 -5.91
CA SER A 157 1.86 -17.85 -5.70
C SER A 157 3.35 -18.11 -5.43
N ARG A 158 4.24 -17.45 -6.19
CA ARG A 158 5.69 -17.54 -5.97
C ARG A 158 6.08 -17.02 -4.58
N ALA A 159 5.54 -15.87 -4.17
CA ALA A 159 5.84 -15.29 -2.87
C ALA A 159 5.35 -16.18 -1.72
N VAL A 160 4.14 -16.75 -1.86
CA VAL A 160 3.58 -17.70 -0.89
C VAL A 160 4.48 -18.94 -0.74
N GLY A 161 4.99 -19.49 -1.85
CA GLY A 161 5.96 -20.58 -1.82
C GLY A 161 7.18 -20.27 -0.95
N GLY A 162 7.81 -19.11 -1.15
CA GLY A 162 8.93 -18.69 -0.29
C GLY A 162 8.55 -18.49 1.18
N PHE A 163 7.30 -18.12 1.50
CA PHE A 163 6.84 -18.02 2.88
C PHE A 163 6.63 -19.38 3.53
N CYS A 164 6.23 -20.38 2.74
CA CYS A 164 6.13 -21.77 3.18
C CYS A 164 7.50 -22.28 3.59
N ASP A 165 8.51 -22.15 2.73
CA ASP A 165 9.87 -22.61 3.02
C ASP A 165 10.37 -22.02 4.36
N GLU A 166 10.20 -20.70 4.53
CA GLU A 166 10.52 -20.03 5.81
C GLU A 166 9.73 -20.61 7.00
N ALA A 167 8.45 -20.94 6.81
CA ALA A 167 7.59 -21.45 7.88
C ALA A 167 7.97 -22.87 8.31
N GLN A 168 8.38 -23.72 7.37
CA GLN A 168 8.83 -25.09 7.61
C GLN A 168 10.10 -25.12 8.47
N ASP A 169 11.03 -24.19 8.23
CA ASP A 169 12.23 -24.04 9.02
C ASP A 169 11.94 -23.56 10.46
N LEU A 170 10.84 -22.81 10.64
CA LEU A 170 10.49 -22.18 11.92
C LEU A 170 9.56 -23.03 12.79
N PHE A 171 8.69 -23.85 12.19
CA PHE A 171 7.61 -24.52 12.90
C PHE A 171 7.46 -25.98 12.45
N GLU A 172 7.48 -26.90 13.42
CA GLU A 172 7.09 -28.30 13.21
C GLU A 172 5.55 -28.48 13.21
N ASP A 173 4.82 -27.49 13.72
CA ASP A 173 3.37 -27.49 13.84
C ASP A 173 2.75 -26.81 12.61
N ASP A 174 1.99 -27.57 11.82
CA ASP A 174 1.34 -27.11 10.60
C ASP A 174 0.38 -25.92 10.83
N GLU A 175 -0.32 -25.87 11.97
CA GLU A 175 -1.23 -24.76 12.28
C GLU A 175 -0.43 -23.47 12.50
N LYS A 176 0.69 -23.55 13.23
CA LYS A 176 1.59 -22.41 13.45
C LYS A 176 2.27 -21.95 12.16
N ALA A 177 2.78 -22.89 11.37
CA ALA A 177 3.35 -22.59 10.05
C ALA A 177 2.34 -21.85 9.16
N CYS A 178 1.09 -22.31 9.16
CA CYS A 178 0.02 -21.70 8.39
C CYS A 178 -0.36 -20.28 8.83
N LYS A 179 -0.38 -20.01 10.14
CA LYS A 179 -0.57 -18.64 10.65
C LYS A 179 0.54 -17.70 10.16
N TYR A 180 1.78 -18.19 10.13
CA TYR A 180 2.92 -17.41 9.66
C TYR A 180 2.82 -17.08 8.16
N VAL A 181 2.52 -18.07 7.32
CA VAL A 181 2.32 -17.89 5.87
C VAL A 181 1.18 -16.89 5.61
N LYS A 182 0.04 -17.06 6.26
CA LYS A 182 -1.10 -16.13 6.13
C LYS A 182 -0.74 -14.70 6.51
N ALA A 183 -0.04 -14.50 7.63
CA ALA A 183 0.38 -13.17 8.06
C ALA A 183 1.28 -12.48 7.01
N ARG A 184 2.21 -13.23 6.42
CA ARG A 184 3.10 -12.73 5.37
C ARG A 184 2.35 -12.41 4.08
N SER A 185 1.37 -13.24 3.70
CA SER A 185 0.47 -12.98 2.57
C SER A 185 -0.40 -11.74 2.78
N ILE A 186 -0.90 -11.50 4.01
CA ILE A 186 -1.64 -10.28 4.34
C ILE A 186 -0.77 -9.03 4.13
N VAL A 187 0.48 -9.03 4.65
CA VAL A 187 1.40 -7.89 4.45
C VAL A 187 1.65 -7.63 2.97
N LEU A 188 1.83 -8.69 2.19
CA LEU A 188 2.06 -8.61 0.76
C LEU A 188 0.85 -8.00 0.02
N LEU A 189 -0.36 -8.53 0.25
CA LEU A 189 -1.59 -8.10 -0.44
C LEU A 189 -2.08 -6.71 -0.02
N THR A 190 -1.92 -6.35 1.24
CA THR A 190 -2.31 -5.02 1.75
C THR A 190 -1.39 -3.89 1.29
N GLY A 191 -0.21 -4.24 0.77
CA GLY A 191 0.78 -3.28 0.30
C GLY A 191 1.40 -2.45 1.44
N ILE A 192 1.35 -2.98 2.66
CA ILE A 192 1.96 -2.37 3.84
C ILE A 192 3.46 -2.31 3.64
N VAL A 193 4.04 -1.14 3.88
CA VAL A 193 5.49 -0.94 3.74
C VAL A 193 6.15 -1.04 5.10
N ILE A 194 6.96 -2.08 5.29
CA ILE A 194 7.92 -2.21 6.40
C ILE A 194 9.31 -1.99 5.84
N SER A 195 10.13 -1.16 6.50
CA SER A 195 11.49 -0.89 6.03
C SER A 195 12.34 -2.18 6.07
N GLY A 196 13.25 -2.36 5.10
CA GLY A 196 14.01 -3.62 4.96
C GLY A 196 14.78 -4.04 6.23
N LYS A 197 15.35 -3.07 6.95
CA LYS A 197 16.03 -3.33 8.24
C LYS A 197 15.09 -3.78 9.37
N LYS A 198 13.80 -3.43 9.28
CA LYS A 198 12.76 -3.75 10.27
C LYS A 198 11.92 -4.97 9.87
N LEU A 199 12.02 -5.41 8.62
CA LEU A 199 11.31 -6.59 8.14
C LEU A 199 11.70 -7.84 8.94
N GLN A 200 12.99 -8.05 9.21
CA GLN A 200 13.42 -9.19 10.03
C GLN A 200 12.81 -9.13 11.43
N LYS A 201 12.83 -7.97 12.08
CA LYS A 201 12.19 -7.79 13.40
C LYS A 201 10.69 -8.09 13.39
N PHE A 202 10.01 -7.73 12.30
CA PHE A 202 8.61 -8.09 12.11
C PHE A 202 8.43 -9.61 11.97
N LYS A 203 9.29 -10.31 11.22
CA LYS A 203 9.28 -11.77 11.13
C LYS A 203 9.52 -12.41 12.50
N ASP A 204 10.48 -11.90 13.26
CA ASP A 204 10.79 -12.39 14.61
C ASP A 204 9.60 -12.18 15.56
N ALA A 205 8.93 -11.03 15.47
CA ALA A 205 7.71 -10.74 16.23
C ALA A 205 6.56 -11.67 15.85
N LEU A 206 6.35 -11.96 14.56
CA LEU A 206 5.38 -12.96 14.11
C LEU A 206 5.73 -14.34 14.65
N TYR A 207 7.00 -14.73 14.58
CA TYR A 207 7.46 -16.01 15.09
C TYR A 207 7.14 -16.16 16.58
N LEU A 208 7.60 -15.22 17.41
CA LEU A 208 7.35 -15.23 18.85
C LEU A 208 5.86 -15.22 19.18
N SER A 209 5.09 -14.42 18.44
CA SER A 209 3.64 -14.33 18.66
C SER A 209 2.92 -15.65 18.41
N ILE A 210 3.31 -16.37 17.35
CA ILE A 210 2.71 -17.66 16.99
C ILE A 210 3.26 -18.79 17.85
N ALA A 211 4.57 -18.78 18.14
CA ALA A 211 5.24 -19.83 18.90
C ALA A 211 4.80 -19.84 20.36
N GLU A 212 4.72 -18.66 20.98
CA GLU A 212 4.54 -18.46 22.42
C GLU A 212 3.17 -17.89 22.80
N ASP A 213 2.25 -17.70 21.84
CA ASP A 213 0.96 -17.02 22.05
C ASP A 213 1.10 -15.62 22.66
N CYS A 214 2.21 -14.96 22.30
CA CYS A 214 2.59 -13.66 22.82
C CYS A 214 2.01 -12.53 21.92
N PRO A 215 1.23 -11.57 22.45
CA PRO A 215 0.59 -10.58 21.60
C PRO A 215 1.59 -9.63 20.91
N ILE A 216 1.24 -9.20 19.70
CA ILE A 216 1.89 -8.08 19.01
C ILE A 216 1.17 -6.78 19.38
N LEU A 217 1.92 -5.78 19.82
CA LEU A 217 1.39 -4.47 20.18
C LEU A 217 1.36 -3.53 18.97
N PHE A 218 0.18 -3.00 18.64
CA PHE A 218 -0.03 -2.00 17.60
C PHE A 218 -0.37 -0.65 18.20
N PHE A 219 0.40 0.37 17.85
CA PHE A 219 0.06 1.77 18.08
C PHE A 219 -0.59 2.37 16.83
N LEU A 220 -1.77 2.95 17.00
CA LEU A 220 -2.49 3.72 15.98
C LEU A 220 -2.71 5.16 16.49
N PRO A 221 -1.68 6.03 16.45
CA PRO A 221 -1.77 7.36 17.04
C PRO A 221 -2.78 8.25 16.32
N GLN A 222 -3.59 8.96 17.11
CA GLN A 222 -4.64 9.83 16.61
C GLN A 222 -4.34 11.30 16.91
N CYS A 223 -3.87 12.01 15.89
CA CYS A 223 -3.70 13.45 15.96
C CYS A 223 -5.04 14.14 16.20
N LEU A 224 -5.00 15.21 16.99
CA LEU A 224 -6.18 16.04 17.16
C LEU A 224 -6.53 16.68 15.83
N ARG A 225 -7.82 16.92 15.66
CA ARG A 225 -8.37 17.55 14.47
C ARG A 225 -8.88 18.93 14.85
N TYR A 226 -8.57 19.90 14.00
CA TYR A 226 -8.85 21.30 14.24
C TYR A 226 -9.68 21.89 13.11
N TYR A 227 -10.43 22.93 13.42
CA TYR A 227 -11.12 23.80 12.46
C TYR A 227 -10.96 25.27 12.86
N TYR A 228 -11.34 26.19 11.98
CA TYR A 228 -11.43 27.61 12.30
C TYR A 228 -12.89 28.01 12.43
N ASP A 229 -13.25 28.69 13.52
CA ASP A 229 -14.62 29.19 13.73
C ASP A 229 -14.89 30.50 12.98
N GLU A 230 -16.08 31.07 13.16
CA GLU A 230 -16.53 32.30 12.51
C GLU A 230 -15.69 33.54 12.88
N ASN A 231 -14.94 33.49 13.99
CA ASN A 231 -14.02 34.54 14.41
C ASN A 231 -12.58 34.30 13.91
N GLY A 232 -12.35 33.20 13.19
CA GLY A 232 -11.02 32.79 12.73
C GLY A 232 -10.17 32.17 13.84
N GLU A 233 -10.76 31.79 14.97
CA GLU A 233 -10.04 31.11 16.06
C GLU A 233 -9.95 29.61 15.78
N GLN A 234 -8.78 29.02 16.06
CA GLN A 234 -8.59 27.58 15.90
C GLN A 234 -9.30 26.84 17.04
N GLN A 235 -10.17 25.89 16.68
CA GLN A 235 -10.96 25.10 17.61
C GLN A 235 -10.66 23.61 17.43
N VAL A 236 -10.66 22.87 18.53
CA VAL A 236 -10.57 21.40 18.54
C VAL A 236 -11.95 20.82 18.23
N ILE A 237 -11.99 19.79 17.39
CA ILE A 237 -13.20 18.99 17.19
C ILE A 237 -13.46 18.17 18.47
N GLU A 238 -14.58 18.43 19.12
CA GLU A 238 -14.88 17.91 20.46
C GLU A 238 -15.64 16.58 20.48
N ASP A 239 -16.25 16.19 19.37
CA ASP A 239 -17.01 14.95 19.24
C ASP A 239 -16.92 14.35 17.83
N LEU A 240 -17.60 13.21 17.63
CA LEU A 240 -17.69 12.50 16.35
C LEU A 240 -19.02 12.83 15.65
N SER A 241 -19.48 14.08 15.74
CA SER A 241 -20.67 14.55 15.02
C SER A 241 -20.30 15.34 13.77
N ASP A 242 -21.26 15.45 12.84
CA ASP A 242 -21.09 16.32 11.68
C ASP A 242 -20.97 17.77 12.16
N PHE A 243 -19.87 18.42 11.81
CA PHE A 243 -19.62 19.80 12.20
C PHE A 243 -19.44 20.70 10.98
N ARG A 244 -19.89 21.93 11.13
CA ARG A 244 -19.80 22.98 10.10
C ARG A 244 -18.69 23.94 10.51
N TYR A 245 -17.82 24.27 9.58
CA TYR A 245 -16.79 25.28 9.78
C TYR A 245 -16.69 26.21 8.58
N SER A 246 -16.18 27.42 8.82
CA SER A 246 -15.82 28.32 7.73
C SER A 246 -14.44 27.92 7.24
N SER A 247 -14.32 27.54 5.97
CA SER A 247 -13.00 27.32 5.36
C SER A 247 -12.25 28.65 5.28
N MET A 248 -10.94 28.59 5.03
CA MET A 248 -10.13 29.81 4.92
C MET A 248 -10.55 30.74 3.76
N THR A 249 -11.41 30.28 2.85
CA THR A 249 -12.01 31.08 1.77
C THR A 249 -13.37 31.67 2.13
N GLY A 250 -13.81 31.53 3.40
CA GLY A 250 -15.12 31.98 3.88
C GLY A 250 -16.29 31.08 3.44
N ARG A 251 -16.01 29.92 2.83
CA ARG A 251 -17.03 28.95 2.43
C ARG A 251 -17.37 28.04 3.60
N PHE A 252 -18.66 27.84 3.85
CA PHE A 252 -19.09 26.86 4.83
C PHE A 252 -18.85 25.45 4.32
N GLU A 253 -18.03 24.70 5.03
CA GLU A 253 -17.75 23.28 4.78
C GLU A 253 -18.36 22.43 5.89
N VAL A 254 -18.86 21.25 5.52
CA VAL A 254 -19.38 20.25 6.45
C VAL A 254 -18.46 19.06 6.39
N LYS A 255 -17.79 18.75 7.52
CA LYS A 255 -17.06 17.49 7.63
C LYS A 255 -18.01 16.45 8.20
N ILE A 256 -18.25 15.42 7.41
CA ILE A 256 -19.14 14.31 7.77
C ILE A 256 -18.36 13.34 8.66
N ALA A 257 -18.86 13.10 9.87
CA ALA A 257 -18.22 12.22 10.85
C ALA A 257 -18.00 10.82 10.30
N SER A 258 -18.91 10.31 9.47
CA SER A 258 -18.81 8.98 8.86
C SER A 258 -17.50 8.78 8.08
N LYS A 259 -16.98 9.83 7.42
CA LYS A 259 -15.71 9.74 6.69
C LYS A 259 -14.51 9.56 7.61
N VAL A 260 -14.51 10.22 8.76
CA VAL A 260 -13.45 10.05 9.77
C VAL A 260 -13.49 8.63 10.32
N LEU A 261 -14.68 8.13 10.63
CA LEU A 261 -14.88 6.77 11.12
C LEU A 261 -14.45 5.71 10.09
N GLU A 262 -14.78 5.89 8.81
CA GLU A 262 -14.32 5.02 7.71
C GLU A 262 -12.79 4.98 7.58
N GLU A 263 -12.10 6.10 7.81
CA GLU A 263 -10.62 6.14 7.84
C GLU A 263 -10.09 5.33 9.03
N GLU A 264 -10.74 5.42 10.19
CA GLU A 264 -10.33 4.68 11.38
C GLU A 264 -10.55 3.18 11.26
N GLU A 265 -11.63 2.74 10.62
CA GLU A 265 -11.85 1.33 10.28
C GLU A 265 -10.74 0.79 9.37
N LYS A 266 -10.26 1.59 8.41
CA LYS A 266 -9.13 1.20 7.56
C LYS A 266 -7.82 1.11 8.35
N ASN A 267 -7.64 1.94 9.37
CA ASN A 267 -6.44 1.92 10.21
C ASN A 267 -6.32 0.63 11.04
N VAL A 268 -7.44 0.06 11.47
CA VAL A 268 -7.48 -1.21 12.23
C VAL A 268 -7.51 -2.45 11.34
N PHE A 269 -7.60 -2.30 10.01
CA PHE A 269 -7.70 -3.44 9.09
C PHE A 269 -6.55 -4.44 9.26
N PHE A 270 -5.31 -3.95 9.32
CA PHE A 270 -4.15 -4.82 9.42
C PHE A 270 -4.09 -5.63 10.73
N PRO A 271 -4.17 -4.99 11.93
CA PRO A 271 -4.24 -5.77 13.17
C PRO A 271 -5.46 -6.68 13.22
N SER A 272 -6.61 -6.27 12.68
CA SER A 272 -7.80 -7.12 12.56
C SER A 272 -7.55 -8.36 11.71
N ALA A 273 -6.90 -8.21 10.56
CA ALA A 273 -6.60 -9.31 9.65
C ALA A 273 -5.68 -10.35 10.32
N LEU A 274 -4.71 -9.90 11.12
CA LEU A 274 -3.85 -10.79 11.92
C LEU A 274 -4.64 -11.48 13.04
N ASN A 275 -5.50 -10.76 13.76
CA ASN A 275 -6.36 -11.35 14.79
C ASN A 275 -7.28 -12.43 14.22
N GLN A 276 -7.87 -12.19 13.05
CA GLN A 276 -8.80 -13.11 12.39
C GLN A 276 -8.15 -14.45 12.04
N ILE A 277 -6.84 -14.47 11.72
CA ILE A 277 -6.10 -15.70 11.47
C ILE A 277 -5.52 -16.33 12.75
N GLY A 278 -5.85 -15.79 13.92
CA GLY A 278 -5.46 -16.34 15.22
C GLY A 278 -4.08 -15.93 15.70
N ILE A 279 -3.53 -14.81 15.22
CA ILE A 279 -2.34 -14.19 15.81
C ILE A 279 -2.79 -13.23 16.92
N PRO A 280 -2.30 -13.39 18.16
CA PRO A 280 -2.70 -12.51 19.25
C PRO A 280 -2.19 -11.09 18.99
N VAL A 281 -3.10 -10.11 19.09
CA VAL A 281 -2.79 -8.70 18.90
C VAL A 281 -3.39 -7.86 20.02
N LYS A 282 -2.70 -6.79 20.38
CA LYS A 282 -3.23 -5.70 21.21
C LYS A 282 -3.13 -4.40 20.43
N VAL A 283 -4.20 -3.62 20.39
CA VAL A 283 -4.21 -2.31 19.74
C VAL A 283 -4.31 -1.22 20.81
N VAL A 284 -3.41 -0.25 20.75
CA VAL A 284 -3.46 0.97 21.57
C VAL A 284 -3.59 2.16 20.63
N VAL A 285 -4.60 2.98 20.88
CA VAL A 285 -4.93 4.19 20.12
C VAL A 285 -4.65 5.39 21.01
N PRO A 286 -3.41 5.93 21.00
CA PRO A 286 -3.10 7.14 21.76
C PRO A 286 -3.70 8.36 21.05
N ILE A 287 -4.56 9.10 21.74
CA ILE A 287 -5.02 10.43 21.34
C ILE A 287 -3.90 11.43 21.64
N MET A 288 -3.42 12.16 20.64
CA MET A 288 -2.27 13.07 20.72
C MET A 288 -2.58 14.39 21.45
N ASP A 289 -3.15 14.28 22.64
CA ASP A 289 -3.60 15.38 23.50
C ASP A 289 -2.47 16.28 24.03
N HIS A 290 -1.21 15.85 23.97
CA HIS A 290 -0.06 16.73 24.21
C HIS A 290 0.02 17.89 23.21
N GLU A 291 -0.61 17.77 22.03
CA GLU A 291 -0.73 18.88 21.08
C GLU A 291 -1.47 20.10 21.67
N LEU A 292 -2.29 19.94 22.73
CA LEU A 292 -2.89 21.11 23.42
C LEU A 292 -1.91 21.92 24.24
N LEU A 293 -0.80 21.32 24.65
CA LEU A 293 0.16 22.01 25.49
C LEU A 293 0.82 23.15 24.72
N ARG A 294 0.72 23.16 23.38
CA ARG A 294 1.34 24.14 22.49
C ARG A 294 0.49 24.38 21.24
N PRO A 295 0.12 25.64 20.94
CA PRO A 295 0.53 26.87 21.60
C PRO A 295 -0.20 27.09 22.95
N GLU A 296 0.34 27.93 23.84
CA GLU A 296 -0.19 28.12 25.21
C GLU A 296 -1.66 28.55 25.21
N GLU A 297 -2.09 29.28 24.18
CA GLU A 297 -3.46 29.72 23.96
C GLU A 297 -4.43 28.54 23.74
N MET A 298 -3.92 27.37 23.32
CA MET A 298 -4.71 26.15 23.22
C MET A 298 -4.82 25.39 24.55
N ASN A 299 -3.95 25.69 25.52
CA ASN A 299 -3.90 25.06 26.84
C ASN A 299 -4.96 25.68 27.78
N THR A 300 -6.23 25.59 27.41
CA THR A 300 -7.36 26.11 28.18
C THR A 300 -8.21 24.98 28.76
N LYS A 301 -8.83 25.23 29.91
CA LYS A 301 -9.76 24.27 30.53
C LYS A 301 -10.85 23.80 29.55
N ASN A 302 -11.36 24.70 28.71
CA ASN A 302 -12.36 24.37 27.69
C ASN A 302 -11.83 23.34 26.68
N ASN A 303 -10.62 23.53 26.14
CA ASN A 303 -10.02 22.59 25.19
C ASN A 303 -9.70 21.23 25.83
N HIS A 304 -9.27 21.22 27.10
CA HIS A 304 -9.11 19.97 27.86
C HIS A 304 -10.45 19.22 27.98
N GLU A 305 -11.55 19.91 28.28
CA GLU A 305 -12.89 19.30 28.32
C GLU A 305 -13.34 18.77 26.95
N LYS A 306 -13.03 19.48 25.85
CA LYS A 306 -13.29 19.03 24.48
C LYS A 306 -12.54 17.74 24.16
N ILE A 307 -11.28 17.61 24.55
CA ILE A 307 -10.51 16.37 24.32
C ILE A 307 -11.04 15.21 25.14
N VAL A 308 -11.45 15.45 26.38
CA VAL A 308 -12.05 14.38 27.20
C VAL A 308 -13.31 13.84 26.51
N ARG A 309 -14.15 14.71 25.94
CA ARG A 309 -15.32 14.31 25.14
C ARG A 309 -14.91 13.54 23.88
N TYR A 310 -13.94 14.05 23.12
CA TYR A 310 -13.44 13.42 21.90
C TYR A 310 -12.87 12.01 22.18
N THR A 311 -12.03 11.91 23.21
CA THR A 311 -11.41 10.64 23.66
C THR A 311 -12.47 9.63 24.08
N ALA A 312 -13.51 10.07 24.82
CA ALA A 312 -14.62 9.20 25.20
C ALA A 312 -15.43 8.72 23.99
N GLY A 313 -15.66 9.61 23.00
CA GLY A 313 -16.31 9.26 21.73
C GLY A 313 -15.52 8.22 20.95
N MET A 314 -14.22 8.44 20.77
CA MET A 314 -13.31 7.49 20.11
C MET A 314 -13.24 6.16 20.86
N ALA A 315 -13.17 6.19 22.19
CA ALA A 315 -13.21 4.98 23.01
C ALA A 315 -14.51 4.20 22.83
N GLY A 316 -15.66 4.88 22.75
CA GLY A 316 -16.95 4.25 22.44
C GLY A 316 -16.96 3.60 21.05
N TYR A 317 -16.45 4.31 20.04
CA TYR A 317 -16.38 3.80 18.67
C TYR A 317 -15.45 2.59 18.53
N TYR A 318 -14.21 2.67 19.02
CA TYR A 318 -13.28 1.55 18.98
C TYR A 318 -13.69 0.37 19.85
N ARG A 319 -14.44 0.59 20.95
CA ARG A 319 -15.03 -0.52 21.71
C ARG A 319 -16.02 -1.33 20.87
N ASN A 320 -16.82 -0.67 20.03
CA ASN A 320 -17.76 -1.35 19.14
C ASN A 320 -17.01 -2.18 18.08
N ILE A 321 -15.95 -1.61 17.49
CA ILE A 321 -15.05 -2.30 16.56
C ILE A 321 -14.37 -3.50 17.25
N GLY A 322 -13.78 -3.30 18.43
CA GLY A 322 -13.12 -4.37 19.20
C GLY A 322 -14.09 -5.50 19.55
N SER A 323 -15.36 -5.16 19.86
CA SER A 323 -16.40 -6.16 20.14
C SER A 323 -16.79 -6.98 18.90
N SER A 324 -16.91 -6.34 17.73
CA SER A 324 -17.25 -7.05 16.49
C SER A 324 -16.09 -7.92 15.97
N LEU A 325 -14.85 -7.45 16.13
CA LEU A 325 -13.64 -8.11 15.66
C LEU A 325 -13.00 -9.04 16.71
N LYS A 326 -13.56 -9.11 17.93
CA LYS A 326 -13.00 -9.83 19.08
C LYS A 326 -11.53 -9.47 19.32
N MET A 327 -11.23 -8.18 19.32
CA MET A 327 -9.88 -7.64 19.44
C MET A 327 -9.82 -6.66 20.61
N ASP A 328 -8.71 -6.69 21.35
CA ASP A 328 -8.45 -5.73 22.44
C ASP A 328 -7.97 -4.41 21.84
N ILE A 329 -8.83 -3.38 21.94
CA ILE A 329 -8.54 -2.02 21.47
C ILE A 329 -8.68 -1.04 22.64
N GLU A 330 -7.56 -0.45 23.03
CA GLU A 330 -7.48 0.50 24.13
C GLU A 330 -7.30 1.91 23.59
N VAL A 331 -8.23 2.83 23.90
CA VAL A 331 -8.09 4.26 23.56
C VAL A 331 -7.61 5.00 24.79
N VAL A 332 -6.51 5.74 24.64
CA VAL A 332 -5.77 6.33 25.77
C VAL A 332 -5.25 7.71 25.42
N SER A 333 -5.03 8.53 26.44
CA SER A 333 -4.33 9.82 26.29
C SER A 333 -2.84 9.58 26.01
N SER A 334 -2.28 10.30 25.04
CA SER A 334 -0.84 10.26 24.75
C SER A 334 -0.01 10.76 25.93
N ILE A 335 -0.48 11.78 26.66
CA ILE A 335 0.18 12.28 27.87
C ILE A 335 0.21 11.19 28.94
N ASN A 336 -0.88 10.43 29.11
CA ASN A 336 -0.93 9.37 30.12
C ASN A 336 0.00 8.19 29.79
N VAL A 337 0.20 7.89 28.50
CA VAL A 337 1.04 6.75 28.09
C VAL A 337 2.51 7.14 27.92
N PHE A 338 2.78 8.31 27.34
CA PHE A 338 4.13 8.71 26.93
C PHE A 338 4.70 9.88 27.76
N GLY A 339 3.87 10.53 28.58
CA GLY A 339 4.23 11.77 29.27
C GLY A 339 4.24 12.98 28.32
N ILE A 340 4.73 14.11 28.83
CA ILE A 340 4.91 15.33 28.02
C ILE A 340 6.22 15.19 27.24
N PRO A 341 6.21 15.14 25.89
CA PRO A 341 7.42 14.83 25.11
C PRO A 341 8.56 15.83 25.35
N SER A 342 8.26 17.13 25.44
CA SER A 342 9.27 18.17 25.66
C SER A 342 9.97 18.12 27.02
N GLU A 343 9.44 17.34 27.97
CA GLU A 343 10.05 17.10 29.28
C GLU A 343 10.94 15.85 29.29
N GLN A 344 10.87 15.02 28.25
CA GLN A 344 11.63 13.77 28.16
C GLN A 344 13.11 14.02 27.81
N PRO A 345 14.06 13.24 28.37
CA PRO A 345 15.47 13.31 28.00
C PRO A 345 15.73 13.13 26.50
N GLU A 346 15.00 12.21 25.86
CA GLU A 346 15.11 11.82 24.45
C GLU A 346 14.81 13.00 23.53
N PHE A 347 13.83 13.84 23.89
CA PHE A 347 13.53 15.08 23.17
C PHE A 347 14.74 16.00 23.15
N ARG A 348 15.39 16.20 24.30
CA ARG A 348 16.57 17.09 24.41
C ARG A 348 17.77 16.51 23.66
N GLU A 349 17.98 15.21 23.75
CA GLU A 349 19.06 14.50 23.05
C GLU A 349 18.99 14.74 21.54
N ILE A 350 17.84 14.39 20.92
CA ILE A 350 17.72 14.48 19.46
C ILE A 350 17.70 15.94 18.98
N THR A 351 17.04 16.84 19.72
CA THR A 351 16.99 18.26 19.33
C THR A 351 18.37 18.92 19.44
N ASN A 352 19.22 18.52 20.39
CA ASN A 352 20.59 18.98 20.48
C ASN A 352 21.45 18.42 19.33
N ALA A 353 21.33 17.13 19.01
CA ALA A 353 22.03 16.52 17.88
C ALA A 353 21.67 17.18 16.52
N VAL A 354 20.41 17.58 16.33
CA VAL A 354 19.98 18.32 15.14
C VAL A 354 20.55 19.75 15.11
N LYS A 355 20.69 20.41 16.27
CA LYS A 355 21.28 21.75 16.37
C LYS A 355 22.78 21.79 16.06
N THR A 356 23.55 20.77 16.44
CA THR A 356 25.03 20.78 16.31
C THR A 356 25.58 20.33 14.96
N ARG A 357 24.72 20.01 13.97
CA ARG A 357 25.08 19.42 12.65
C ARG A 357 25.66 18.00 12.69
N ASP A 358 25.84 17.39 13.86
CA ASP A 358 26.15 15.96 13.98
C ASP A 358 24.96 15.07 13.51
N GLY A 359 23.75 15.62 13.48
CA GLY A 359 22.55 15.01 12.91
C GLY A 359 22.43 15.12 11.38
N ALA A 360 23.48 14.76 10.62
CA ALA A 360 23.57 14.88 9.15
C ALA A 360 22.46 14.16 8.32
N GLY A 361 21.44 13.55 8.94
CA GLY A 361 20.29 12.90 8.29
C GLY A 361 18.93 13.62 8.46
N PHE A 362 18.82 14.58 9.38
CA PHE A 362 17.58 15.33 9.68
C PHE A 362 17.67 16.81 9.32
N GLY A 363 18.70 17.16 8.56
CA GLY A 363 19.09 18.53 8.24
C GLY A 363 17.90 19.37 7.83
N VAL A 364 17.52 20.29 8.71
CA VAL A 364 16.66 21.41 8.37
C VAL A 364 17.50 22.33 7.48
N THR A 365 17.54 22.02 6.18
CA THR A 365 18.37 22.74 5.22
C THR A 365 17.71 24.06 4.81
N ASN A 366 18.49 25.01 4.29
CA ASN A 366 17.92 26.22 3.67
C ASN A 366 16.92 25.90 2.55
N LYS A 367 17.06 24.75 1.88
CA LYS A 367 16.11 24.26 0.87
C LYS A 367 14.76 23.83 1.46
N THR A 368 14.73 23.39 2.71
CA THR A 368 13.49 23.07 3.45
C THR A 368 12.65 24.33 3.69
N PHE A 369 13.27 25.52 3.67
CA PHE A 369 12.62 26.83 3.83
C PHE A 369 12.43 27.59 2.51
N MET A 370 13.02 27.13 1.40
CA MET A 370 12.96 27.84 0.10
C MET A 370 11.55 27.90 -0.51
N HIS A 371 10.60 27.12 0.01
CA HIS A 371 9.18 27.17 -0.37
C HIS A 371 8.29 27.85 0.68
N ALA A 372 8.84 28.30 1.81
CA ALA A 372 8.06 28.79 2.93
C ALA A 372 8.01 30.32 3.03
N VAL A 373 8.78 31.09 2.23
CA VAL A 373 8.82 32.56 2.42
C VAL A 373 8.68 33.43 1.15
N ASP A 374 9.34 33.23 0.00
CA ASP A 374 9.35 34.34 -1.01
C ASP A 374 8.99 34.01 -2.48
N ALA A 375 9.40 32.88 -3.06
CA ALA A 375 9.36 32.74 -4.53
C ALA A 375 7.97 32.48 -5.15
N GLU A 376 7.01 31.95 -4.38
CA GLU A 376 5.62 31.75 -4.83
C GLU A 376 4.73 32.96 -4.53
N HIS A 377 5.02 33.70 -3.45
CA HIS A 377 4.31 34.92 -3.11
C HIS A 377 4.64 36.07 -4.09
N GLU A 378 5.90 36.18 -4.54
CA GLU A 378 6.29 37.15 -5.56
C GLU A 378 5.83 36.78 -6.98
N ARG A 379 5.62 35.49 -7.29
CA ARG A 379 5.09 35.04 -8.60
C ARG A 379 3.58 35.16 -8.74
N ASN A 380 2.83 35.01 -7.65
CA ASN A 380 1.36 35.01 -7.69
C ASN A 380 0.75 36.41 -7.61
N ASN A 381 1.53 37.46 -7.36
CA ASN A 381 1.05 38.85 -7.42
C ASN A 381 0.98 39.44 -8.85
N GLY A 382 1.11 38.61 -9.89
CA GLY A 382 1.08 39.03 -11.29
C GLY A 382 -0.22 38.76 -12.05
N ASP A 383 -1.08 37.86 -11.57
CA ASP A 383 -2.30 37.46 -12.28
C ASP A 383 -3.48 37.38 -11.30
N GLU A 384 -4.36 38.39 -11.31
CA GLU A 384 -5.60 38.49 -10.51
C GLU A 384 -6.66 37.41 -10.85
N GLU A 385 -6.33 36.38 -11.63
CA GLU A 385 -7.29 35.36 -12.10
C GLU A 385 -6.85 33.90 -11.88
N LYS A 386 -5.84 33.63 -11.05
CA LYS A 386 -5.55 32.26 -10.60
C LYS A 386 -5.96 32.09 -9.15
N GLU A 387 -7.19 31.63 -9.00
CA GLU A 387 -7.78 31.15 -7.75
C GLU A 387 -6.80 30.24 -6.98
N ASP A 388 -6.54 30.67 -5.76
CA ASP A 388 -5.58 30.22 -4.75
C ASP A 388 -5.89 28.79 -4.21
N ASN A 389 -5.87 27.80 -5.10
CA ASN A 389 -5.94 26.39 -4.73
C ASN A 389 -4.52 25.88 -4.46
N GLU A 390 -4.22 25.72 -3.18
CA GLU A 390 -3.02 25.09 -2.58
C GLU A 390 -1.77 25.99 -2.48
N ARG A 391 -1.44 26.44 -1.25
CA ARG A 391 -0.19 26.07 -0.54
C ARG A 391 0.00 26.72 0.84
N ASN A 392 -0.04 25.85 1.85
CA ASN A 392 0.81 25.80 3.05
C ASN A 392 0.79 26.96 4.08
N ARG A 393 0.26 26.59 5.27
CA ARG A 393 0.54 27.14 6.61
C ARG A 393 1.75 28.09 6.68
N TYR A 394 1.46 29.37 6.91
CA TYR A 394 2.45 30.41 7.19
C TYR A 394 3.33 30.04 8.39
N TYR A 395 4.59 29.68 8.16
CA TYR A 395 5.60 29.89 9.19
C TYR A 395 6.00 31.37 9.16
N ARG A 396 5.61 32.13 10.18
CA ARG A 396 5.78 33.60 10.26
C ARG A 396 7.24 34.07 10.19
N SER A 397 8.21 33.19 10.34
CA SER A 397 9.62 33.42 10.01
C SER A 397 10.35 32.09 9.78
N ARG A 398 11.53 32.14 9.14
CA ARG A 398 12.43 30.97 9.01
C ARG A 398 12.83 30.38 10.36
N GLU A 399 12.97 31.22 11.38
CA GLU A 399 13.28 30.80 12.76
C GLU A 399 12.10 30.05 13.38
N PHE A 400 10.87 30.53 13.14
CA PHE A 400 9.66 29.86 13.60
C PHE A 400 9.48 28.48 12.92
N ALA A 401 9.70 28.40 11.61
CA ALA A 401 9.71 27.12 10.88
C ALA A 401 10.76 26.13 11.42
N TYR A 402 11.96 26.64 11.74
CA TYR A 402 13.03 25.83 12.33
C TYR A 402 12.64 25.30 13.71
N LEU A 403 12.01 26.13 14.54
CA LEU A 403 11.52 25.74 15.86
C LEU A 403 10.44 24.67 15.76
N CYS A 404 9.40 24.87 14.96
CA CYS A 404 8.35 23.85 14.77
C CYS A 404 8.97 22.51 14.32
N ARG A 405 9.92 22.56 13.38
CA ARG A 405 10.57 21.33 12.91
C ARG A 405 11.42 20.63 13.97
N LEU A 406 12.12 21.39 14.80
CA LEU A 406 12.84 20.81 15.94
C LEU A 406 11.88 20.15 16.94
N TYR A 407 10.74 20.78 17.19
CA TYR A 407 9.70 20.21 18.05
C TYR A 407 9.15 18.91 17.45
N ASP A 408 8.74 18.89 16.18
CA ASP A 408 8.26 17.67 15.52
C ASP A 408 9.25 16.50 15.66
N VAL A 409 10.55 16.76 15.46
CA VAL A 409 11.60 15.75 15.61
C VAL A 409 11.70 15.26 17.05
N GLY A 410 11.72 16.20 18.00
CA GLY A 410 11.82 15.88 19.42
C GLY A 410 10.64 15.06 19.91
N GLU A 411 9.42 15.47 19.55
CA GLU A 411 8.18 14.79 19.94
C GLU A 411 8.09 13.40 19.30
N GLY A 412 8.32 13.31 17.99
CA GLY A 412 8.32 12.04 17.27
C GLY A 412 9.33 11.04 17.83
N PHE A 413 10.53 11.48 18.19
CA PHE A 413 11.56 10.60 18.74
C PHE A 413 11.22 10.15 20.17
N ALA A 414 10.77 11.07 21.02
CA ALA A 414 10.33 10.73 22.38
C ALA A 414 9.20 9.69 22.37
N HIS A 415 8.18 9.88 21.51
CA HIS A 415 7.13 8.88 21.33
C HIS A 415 7.67 7.54 20.85
N ALA A 416 8.54 7.54 19.84
CA ALA A 416 9.10 6.30 19.30
C ALA A 416 9.90 5.49 20.34
N VAL A 417 10.62 6.17 21.24
CA VAL A 417 11.31 5.52 22.35
C VAL A 417 10.30 4.98 23.37
N LYS A 418 9.33 5.79 23.83
CA LYS A 418 8.34 5.34 24.82
C LYS A 418 7.45 4.21 24.33
N MET A 419 7.05 4.22 23.05
CA MET A 419 6.32 3.11 22.44
C MET A 419 7.14 1.81 22.48
N ALA A 420 8.43 1.87 22.12
CA ALA A 420 9.31 0.72 22.19
C ALA A 420 9.53 0.22 23.63
N GLU A 421 9.76 1.13 24.58
CA GLU A 421 9.90 0.78 26.00
C GLU A 421 8.64 0.09 26.55
N LEU A 422 7.45 0.54 26.14
CA LEU A 422 6.19 -0.07 26.57
C LEU A 422 6.05 -1.50 26.06
N GLY A 423 6.47 -1.75 24.81
CA GLY A 423 6.56 -3.07 24.22
C GLY A 423 7.43 -4.01 25.03
N ASP A 424 8.68 -3.59 25.26
CA ASP A 424 9.70 -4.39 25.93
C ASP A 424 9.33 -4.69 27.39
N ARG A 425 8.79 -3.70 28.13
CA ARG A 425 8.43 -3.85 29.56
C ARG A 425 7.26 -4.79 29.79
N ASN A 426 6.32 -4.85 28.86
CA ASN A 426 5.11 -5.67 28.99
C ASN A 426 5.24 -7.04 28.31
N GLY A 427 6.42 -7.35 27.75
CA GLY A 427 6.70 -8.65 27.16
C GLY A 427 5.88 -8.94 25.91
N PHE A 428 5.63 -7.94 25.06
CA PHE A 428 5.00 -8.14 23.75
C PHE A 428 6.00 -8.72 22.73
N ALA A 429 5.52 -9.53 21.79
CA ALA A 429 6.35 -10.18 20.77
C ALA A 429 7.00 -9.17 19.82
N GLY A 430 6.34 -8.02 19.62
CA GLY A 430 6.86 -6.90 18.86
C GLY A 430 5.96 -5.68 19.01
N THR A 431 6.51 -4.51 18.68
CA THR A 431 5.80 -3.23 18.75
C THR A 431 5.77 -2.57 17.38
N LEU A 432 4.57 -2.32 16.87
CA LEU A 432 4.32 -1.72 15.56
C LEU A 432 3.64 -0.37 15.73
N VAL A 433 3.92 0.56 14.82
CA VAL A 433 3.24 1.86 14.76
C VAL A 433 2.81 2.17 13.32
N LYS A 434 1.55 2.58 13.17
CA LYS A 434 0.99 3.08 11.92
C LYS A 434 1.40 4.53 11.72
N LEU A 435 2.03 4.84 10.58
CA LEU A 435 2.19 6.22 10.13
C LEU A 435 1.43 6.44 8.80
N PRO A 436 0.95 7.66 8.51
CA PRO A 436 0.35 7.97 7.22
C PRO A 436 1.31 7.71 6.06
N LYS A 437 0.78 7.33 4.89
CA LYS A 437 1.54 7.32 3.64
C LYS A 437 2.00 8.76 3.32
N GLY A 438 3.25 8.95 2.93
CA GLY A 438 3.83 10.28 2.70
C GLY A 438 4.44 10.95 3.95
N ALA A 439 4.46 10.25 5.10
CA ALA A 439 5.15 10.70 6.31
C ALA A 439 6.61 10.19 6.35
N GLU A 440 7.38 10.34 5.26
CA GLU A 440 8.74 9.76 5.17
C GLU A 440 9.69 10.35 6.22
N PHE A 441 9.45 11.58 6.65
CA PHE A 441 10.26 12.21 7.68
C PHE A 441 9.99 11.60 9.06
N ASP A 442 8.73 11.48 9.45
CA ASP A 442 8.32 10.86 10.72
C ASP A 442 8.79 9.40 10.75
N ALA A 443 8.65 8.67 9.64
CA ALA A 443 9.17 7.32 9.52
C ALA A 443 10.69 7.26 9.78
N ARG A 444 11.48 8.23 9.32
CA ARG A 444 12.94 8.27 9.62
C ARG A 444 13.22 8.47 11.10
N ILE A 445 12.46 9.33 11.77
CA ILE A 445 12.59 9.58 13.22
C ILE A 445 12.23 8.32 14.00
N PHE A 446 11.07 7.73 13.71
CA PHE A 446 10.59 6.54 14.41
C PHE A 446 11.49 5.32 14.17
N ASN A 447 12.10 5.20 12.99
CA ASN A 447 13.06 4.14 12.69
C ASN A 447 14.37 4.24 13.49
N LEU A 448 14.68 5.37 14.15
CA LEU A 448 15.83 5.46 15.06
C LEU A 448 15.64 4.59 16.30
N SER A 449 14.40 4.43 16.77
CA SER A 449 14.09 3.50 17.85
C SER A 449 14.32 2.07 17.37
N GLY A 450 15.19 1.33 18.04
CA GLY A 450 15.61 -0.01 17.61
C GLY A 450 14.44 -1.00 17.54
N ASN A 451 13.56 -1.01 18.54
CA ASN A 451 12.56 -2.06 18.74
C ASN A 451 11.18 -1.71 18.14
N LEU A 452 10.97 -0.47 17.70
CA LEU A 452 9.74 -0.06 17.04
C LEU A 452 9.75 -0.39 15.54
N ILE A 453 8.69 -1.02 15.06
CA ILE A 453 8.48 -1.34 13.64
C ILE A 453 7.47 -0.34 13.06
N VAL A 454 7.92 0.47 12.10
CA VAL A 454 7.06 1.42 11.40
C VAL A 454 6.39 0.72 10.21
N PHE A 455 5.08 0.88 10.10
CA PHE A 455 4.32 0.43 8.93
C PHE A 455 3.42 1.55 8.38
N GLN A 456 3.32 1.65 7.05
CA GLN A 456 2.58 2.70 6.34
C GLN A 456 1.52 2.14 5.39
#